data_AF-A0A060ZJE5-F1
#
_entry.id   AF-A0A060ZJE5-F1
#
_cell.length_a   1.000
_cell.length_b   1.000
_cell.length_c   1.000
_cell.angle_alpha   90.00
_cell.angle_beta   90.00
_cell.angle_gamma   90.00
#
_symmetry.space_group_name_H-M   'P 1'
#
loop_
_entity.id
_entity.type
_entity.pdbx_description
1 polymer ?
#
loop_
_entity_poly.entity_id
_entity_poly.type
_entity_poly.pdbx_seq_one_letter_code
_entity_poly.pdbx_strand_id
1 'polypeptide(L)'
;MSHQRHPGDFPLPTTRGDLPIVDSHLFDDLIPPEAAHELTAGLRRHREPYVGITDNGTPRQGLYRLDGAGTSPNAAVVTARSYLDGLAPHQRVVAALPMDAPEWRLWTNAIPTWHPKGMRLERLTERDRDRALAVVEASLSPAGYAQVRAAMALNEHLGELIDDYRDTLTEFAYWFTVFGTPSGDSPWGWQLMGHHVDLHCVFVGGQVVLAPVFLGAEPTTGTGRFEGITAFGDETEVALAFRWRLWTNAIPTWHPKGMRLERLTERDRDRALAVVEASLSPAGYAQVRAAMALNEHLGELIDDYRDTLTEFAYWFTVFGTPSGDSPWGWQLMGHHVDLHCVFVGGQVVLAPVFLGAEPTTGTGRFEGITAFGDETEVALTFRRTLDPDREGEFLMGSSLRAEDLPPELAGPWNGRHLAGAGSDNLVLPPEGIVAASLPADQRDGLVELIRVYLDRLPTPQAERTLALVREHFDETRFAWRGGHDDECAFYYRIHSPVFLVEYDNHPGVFLANPEPARFHVHTIVRAPNGNDYGRDLLAQHYRLHHGGHGAG
;
A
#
# COMPACT_ATOMS: atom_id res chain seq x y z
N MET A 1 28.45 -40.99 -11.98
CA MET A 1 27.96 -41.09 -13.38
C MET A 1 26.76 -40.15 -13.47
N SER A 2 26.72 -39.24 -14.45
CA SER A 2 25.60 -38.31 -14.59
C SER A 2 24.47 -38.98 -15.36
N HIS A 3 23.31 -39.14 -14.73
CA HIS A 3 22.08 -39.50 -15.43
C HIS A 3 21.47 -38.22 -16.01
N GLN A 4 21.82 -37.89 -17.26
CA GLN A 4 20.99 -37.00 -18.06
C GLN A 4 19.67 -37.73 -18.36
N ARG A 5 18.55 -37.15 -17.90
CA ARG A 5 17.20 -37.60 -18.24
C ARG A 5 16.96 -37.38 -19.74
N HIS A 6 16.33 -38.35 -20.40
CA HIS A 6 16.09 -38.34 -21.84
C HIS A 6 14.75 -37.67 -22.17
N PRO A 7 14.51 -37.21 -23.42
CA PRO A 7 13.24 -36.58 -23.81
C PRO A 7 12.00 -37.46 -23.64
N GLY A 8 12.15 -38.78 -23.52
CA GLY A 8 11.06 -39.71 -23.19
C GLY A 8 10.62 -39.68 -21.72
N ASP A 9 11.38 -39.02 -20.85
CA ASP A 9 11.05 -38.84 -19.42
C ASP A 9 10.02 -37.71 -19.21
N PHE A 10 9.63 -36.99 -20.28
CA PHE A 10 8.60 -35.95 -20.30
C PHE A 10 7.45 -36.31 -21.27
N PRO A 11 6.64 -37.34 -21.00
CA PRO A 11 5.39 -37.54 -21.74
C PRO A 11 4.44 -36.37 -21.49
N LEU A 12 3.77 -35.87 -22.54
CA LEU A 12 2.67 -34.91 -22.38
C LEU A 12 1.58 -35.53 -21.49
N PRO A 13 0.98 -34.79 -20.53
CA PRO A 13 0.21 -35.44 -19.46
C PRO A 13 -1.08 -36.08 -19.96
N THR A 14 -1.22 -37.39 -19.72
CA THR A 14 -2.53 -38.01 -19.53
C THR A 14 -2.99 -37.71 -18.10
N THR A 15 -3.62 -36.54 -17.91
CA THR A 15 -4.35 -36.12 -16.69
C THR A 15 -3.68 -36.47 -15.35
N ARG A 16 -2.74 -35.62 -14.90
CA ARG A 16 -2.39 -35.49 -13.47
C ARG A 16 -3.07 -34.24 -12.91
N GLY A 17 -3.85 -34.40 -11.85
CA GLY A 17 -4.54 -33.30 -11.14
C GLY A 17 -5.57 -32.52 -11.97
N ASP A 18 -6.25 -31.58 -11.31
CA ASP A 18 -7.17 -30.63 -11.94
C ASP A 18 -6.45 -29.42 -12.58
N LEU A 19 -5.12 -29.32 -12.42
CA LEU A 19 -4.30 -28.22 -12.95
C LEU A 19 -3.18 -28.75 -13.88
N PRO A 20 -3.09 -28.27 -15.14
CA PRO A 20 -2.14 -28.76 -16.14
C PRO A 20 -0.74 -28.16 -15.92
N ILE A 21 0.05 -28.78 -15.04
CA ILE A 21 1.37 -28.32 -14.61
C ILE A 21 2.48 -29.28 -15.07
N VAL A 22 3.56 -28.75 -15.67
CA VAL A 22 4.76 -29.51 -16.10
C VAL A 22 6.04 -28.68 -15.89
N ASP A 23 7.12 -29.27 -15.37
CA ASP A 23 8.42 -28.58 -15.06
C ASP A 23 8.25 -27.28 -14.27
N SER A 24 7.33 -27.29 -13.31
CA SER A 24 6.95 -26.10 -12.55
C SER A 24 6.47 -24.94 -13.47
N HIS A 25 5.72 -25.27 -14.52
CA HIS A 25 5.00 -24.33 -15.39
C HIS A 25 3.52 -24.72 -15.54
N LEU A 26 2.58 -23.79 -15.35
CA LEU A 26 1.13 -23.98 -15.53
C LEU A 26 0.69 -23.52 -16.93
N PHE A 27 -0.10 -24.32 -17.63
CA PHE A 27 -0.61 -23.99 -18.97
C PHE A 27 -2.01 -23.37 -18.87
N ASP A 28 -2.10 -22.04 -19.01
CA ASP A 28 -3.32 -21.26 -18.76
C ASP A 28 -4.36 -21.37 -19.89
N ASP A 29 -3.95 -21.81 -21.07
CA ASP A 29 -4.82 -22.16 -22.20
C ASP A 29 -5.59 -23.48 -21.99
N LEU A 30 -5.23 -24.26 -20.96
CA LEU A 30 -5.81 -25.57 -20.64
C LEU A 30 -6.71 -25.55 -19.39
N ILE A 31 -7.04 -24.38 -18.83
CA ILE A 31 -7.95 -24.21 -17.68
C ILE A 31 -9.18 -23.33 -18.02
N PRO A 32 -10.25 -23.33 -17.19
CA PRO A 32 -11.46 -22.54 -17.48
C PRO A 32 -11.18 -21.02 -17.64
N PRO A 33 -11.85 -20.31 -18.59
CA PRO A 33 -11.54 -18.90 -18.90
C PRO A 33 -11.64 -17.92 -17.73
N GLU A 34 -12.53 -18.18 -16.76
CA GLU A 34 -12.71 -17.35 -15.56
C GLU A 34 -11.51 -17.51 -14.60
N ALA A 35 -11.05 -18.74 -14.38
CA ALA A 35 -9.84 -19.02 -13.61
C ALA A 35 -8.59 -18.45 -14.31
N ALA A 36 -8.49 -18.60 -15.64
CA ALA A 36 -7.44 -17.98 -16.43
C ALA A 36 -7.48 -16.44 -16.33
N HIS A 37 -8.67 -15.83 -16.28
CA HIS A 37 -8.81 -14.38 -16.08
C HIS A 37 -8.24 -13.95 -14.73
N GLU A 38 -8.64 -14.57 -13.63
CA GLU A 38 -8.14 -14.23 -12.29
C GLU A 38 -6.61 -14.45 -12.18
N LEU A 39 -6.12 -15.62 -12.60
CA LEU A 39 -4.70 -15.98 -12.50
C LEU A 39 -3.78 -15.11 -13.39
N THR A 40 -4.31 -14.47 -14.44
CA THR A 40 -3.56 -13.53 -15.30
C THR A 40 -3.78 -12.04 -14.96
N ALA A 41 -4.41 -11.71 -13.83
CA ALA A 41 -4.67 -10.31 -13.44
C ALA A 41 -3.39 -9.45 -13.33
N GLY A 42 -2.28 -10.03 -12.86
CA GLY A 42 -0.96 -9.39 -12.85
C GLY A 42 -0.46 -9.05 -14.28
N LEU A 43 -0.65 -9.97 -15.23
CA LEU A 43 -0.32 -9.77 -16.64
C LEU A 43 -1.16 -8.66 -17.29
N ARG A 44 -2.39 -8.38 -16.80
CA ARG A 44 -3.19 -7.24 -17.29
C ARG A 44 -2.80 -5.90 -16.66
N ARG A 45 -2.51 -5.85 -15.36
CA ARG A 45 -2.28 -4.61 -14.61
C ARG A 45 -0.82 -4.13 -14.52
N HIS A 46 0.18 -4.93 -14.94
CA HIS A 46 1.60 -4.54 -14.82
C HIS A 46 2.04 -3.35 -15.70
N ARG A 47 1.19 -2.81 -16.57
CA ARG A 47 1.62 -1.81 -17.58
C ARG A 47 1.59 -0.36 -17.10
N GLU A 48 0.90 -0.06 -16.01
CA GLU A 48 0.74 1.31 -15.51
C GLU A 48 1.72 1.61 -14.36
N PRO A 49 2.58 2.64 -14.49
CA PRO A 49 3.36 3.18 -13.37
C PRO A 49 2.47 3.87 -12.34
N TYR A 50 2.92 3.97 -11.09
CA TYR A 50 2.30 4.90 -10.14
C TYR A 50 2.85 6.31 -10.37
N VAL A 51 1.95 7.26 -10.57
CA VAL A 51 2.24 8.69 -10.75
C VAL A 51 1.57 9.57 -9.69
N GLY A 52 0.62 9.03 -8.91
CA GLY A 52 -0.18 9.80 -7.96
C GLY A 52 -1.33 10.54 -8.63
N ILE A 53 -2.06 11.32 -7.84
CA ILE A 53 -3.12 12.21 -8.36
C ILE A 53 -2.44 13.37 -9.10
N THR A 54 -2.88 13.66 -10.32
CA THR A 54 -2.28 14.70 -11.19
C THR A 54 -3.35 15.58 -11.82
N ASP A 55 -2.98 16.78 -12.27
CA ASP A 55 -3.90 17.69 -12.97
C ASP A 55 -4.16 17.29 -14.43
N ASN A 56 -3.19 16.63 -15.08
CA ASN A 56 -3.21 16.35 -16.51
C ASN A 56 -2.68 14.95 -16.91
N GLY A 57 -2.42 14.05 -15.95
CA GLY A 57 -1.79 12.74 -16.18
C GLY A 57 -0.27 12.72 -16.01
N THR A 58 0.37 13.87 -15.80
CA THR A 58 1.83 13.98 -15.60
C THR A 58 2.15 14.59 -14.23
N PRO A 59 2.95 13.92 -13.38
CA PRO A 59 3.27 14.43 -12.05
C PRO A 59 4.27 15.59 -12.10
N ARG A 60 3.89 16.72 -11.49
CA ARG A 60 4.75 17.90 -11.30
C ARG A 60 5.96 17.54 -10.43
N GLN A 61 7.17 17.83 -10.92
CA GLN A 61 8.42 17.46 -10.26
C GLN A 61 8.91 18.55 -9.29
N GLY A 62 9.63 18.15 -8.24
CA GLY A 62 10.34 19.07 -7.35
C GLY A 62 9.47 19.85 -6.34
N LEU A 63 8.20 19.45 -6.19
CA LEU A 63 7.28 20.01 -5.19
C LEU A 63 7.69 19.63 -3.77
N TYR A 64 8.02 18.36 -3.54
CA TYR A 64 8.47 17.86 -2.23
C TYR A 64 9.99 17.96 -2.12
N ARG A 65 10.52 18.09 -0.90
CA ARG A 65 11.97 18.10 -0.62
C ARG A 65 12.28 17.27 0.62
N LEU A 66 13.36 16.50 0.57
CA LEU A 66 13.88 15.72 1.69
C LEU A 66 15.03 16.43 2.42
N ASP A 67 14.96 16.48 3.75
CA ASP A 67 16.07 16.89 4.64
C ASP A 67 16.91 15.63 5.04
N GLY A 68 18.25 15.66 4.97
CA GLY A 68 19.05 14.42 4.75
C GLY A 68 19.99 13.87 5.86
N ALA A 69 20.19 12.53 5.87
CA ALA A 69 21.29 11.76 6.50
C ALA A 69 21.45 10.31 5.89
N GLY A 70 22.66 9.70 5.86
CA GLY A 70 23.01 8.44 5.11
C GLY A 70 22.94 7.09 5.88
N THR A 71 23.52 5.93 5.47
CA THR A 71 24.62 5.57 4.52
C THR A 71 24.56 4.07 4.01
N SER A 72 25.67 3.45 3.53
CA SER A 72 25.72 2.21 2.69
C SER A 72 26.27 0.88 3.29
N PRO A 73 25.70 -0.32 2.96
CA PRO A 73 26.27 -1.64 3.24
C PRO A 73 26.96 -2.35 2.04
N ASN A 74 28.17 -2.88 2.27
CA ASN A 74 29.06 -3.43 1.23
C ASN A 74 28.98 -4.96 0.99
N ALA A 75 28.25 -5.74 1.80
CA ALA A 75 28.40 -7.21 1.84
C ALA A 75 27.82 -7.95 0.63
N ALA A 76 26.55 -7.68 0.27
CA ALA A 76 25.85 -8.39 -0.81
C ALA A 76 26.47 -8.18 -2.21
N VAL A 77 27.17 -7.05 -2.41
CA VAL A 77 27.90 -6.77 -3.66
C VAL A 77 28.98 -7.81 -3.92
N VAL A 78 29.69 -8.25 -2.86
CA VAL A 78 30.77 -9.23 -2.96
C VAL A 78 30.23 -10.62 -3.28
N THR A 79 29.13 -11.03 -2.64
CA THR A 79 28.53 -12.35 -2.88
C THR A 79 27.87 -12.44 -4.26
N ALA A 80 27.18 -11.38 -4.71
CA ALA A 80 26.60 -11.33 -6.06
C ALA A 80 27.66 -11.39 -7.17
N ARG A 81 28.81 -10.71 -7.01
CA ARG A 81 29.95 -10.86 -7.93
C ARG A 81 30.49 -12.29 -7.93
N SER A 82 30.72 -12.88 -6.75
CA SER A 82 31.18 -14.26 -6.59
C SER A 82 30.24 -15.30 -7.23
N TYR A 83 28.92 -15.07 -7.17
CA TYR A 83 27.93 -15.87 -7.91
C TYR A 83 28.10 -15.75 -9.42
N LEU A 84 28.06 -14.52 -9.96
CA LEU A 84 28.16 -14.32 -11.41
C LEU A 84 29.53 -14.77 -11.98
N ASP A 85 30.62 -14.64 -11.23
CA ASP A 85 31.98 -15.14 -11.53
C ASP A 85 32.13 -16.66 -11.37
N GLY A 86 31.17 -17.32 -10.70
CA GLY A 86 31.11 -18.78 -10.60
C GLY A 86 30.55 -19.47 -11.84
N LEU A 87 29.62 -18.81 -12.55
CA LEU A 87 28.82 -19.38 -13.63
C LEU A 87 29.60 -19.56 -14.93
N ALA A 88 29.22 -20.57 -15.72
CA ALA A 88 29.67 -20.71 -17.10
C ALA A 88 29.16 -19.52 -17.96
N PRO A 89 29.86 -19.12 -19.04
CA PRO A 89 29.49 -17.94 -19.83
C PRO A 89 28.03 -17.93 -20.33
N HIS A 90 27.49 -19.09 -20.73
CA HIS A 90 26.10 -19.22 -21.16
C HIS A 90 25.08 -19.14 -20.01
N GLN A 91 25.45 -19.58 -18.80
CA GLN A 91 24.60 -19.46 -17.61
C GLN A 91 24.57 -18.01 -17.12
N ARG A 92 25.70 -17.29 -17.16
CA ARG A 92 25.77 -15.86 -16.79
C ARG A 92 24.78 -14.99 -17.60
N VAL A 93 24.61 -15.28 -18.89
CA VAL A 93 23.66 -14.57 -19.77
C VAL A 93 22.20 -14.80 -19.35
N VAL A 94 21.88 -15.95 -18.76
CA VAL A 94 20.53 -16.28 -18.26
C VAL A 94 20.33 -15.78 -16.82
N ALA A 95 21.40 -15.76 -16.01
CA ALA A 95 21.39 -15.38 -14.61
C ALA A 95 21.30 -13.87 -14.36
N ALA A 96 21.63 -13.02 -15.34
CA ALA A 96 21.74 -11.58 -15.18
C ALA A 96 21.00 -10.81 -16.29
N LEU A 97 20.22 -9.80 -15.90
CA LEU A 97 19.49 -8.90 -16.80
C LEU A 97 19.84 -7.42 -16.55
N PRO A 98 19.52 -6.47 -17.46
CA PRO A 98 19.60 -5.03 -17.18
C PRO A 98 18.73 -4.61 -15.97
N MET A 99 19.08 -3.52 -15.27
CA MET A 99 18.33 -3.07 -14.08
C MET A 99 16.93 -2.56 -14.41
N ASP A 100 16.75 -2.05 -15.63
CA ASP A 100 15.51 -1.56 -16.23
C ASP A 100 14.72 -2.65 -16.97
N ALA A 101 15.16 -3.91 -16.92
CA ALA A 101 14.50 -5.03 -17.59
C ALA A 101 13.05 -5.22 -17.07
N PRO A 102 12.02 -5.14 -17.93
CA PRO A 102 10.62 -5.27 -17.51
C PRO A 102 10.31 -6.62 -16.85
N GLU A 103 11.13 -7.64 -17.13
CA GLU A 103 11.11 -8.96 -16.51
C GLU A 103 11.25 -8.91 -14.97
N TRP A 104 11.82 -7.85 -14.37
CA TRP A 104 11.79 -7.62 -12.92
C TRP A 104 10.36 -7.66 -12.36
N ARG A 105 9.33 -7.38 -13.16
CA ARG A 105 7.92 -7.41 -12.73
C ARG A 105 7.22 -8.76 -12.93
N LEU A 106 7.89 -9.74 -13.54
CA LEU A 106 7.33 -11.07 -13.84
C LEU A 106 7.62 -12.07 -12.71
N TRP A 107 6.84 -12.02 -11.65
CA TRP A 107 7.04 -12.84 -10.45
C TRP A 107 5.78 -13.57 -10.03
N THR A 108 5.95 -14.68 -9.30
CA THR A 108 4.86 -15.49 -8.76
C THR A 108 5.34 -16.22 -7.52
N ASN A 109 4.43 -16.37 -6.56
CA ASN A 109 4.56 -17.27 -5.41
C ASN A 109 3.89 -18.63 -5.64
N ALA A 110 3.28 -18.83 -6.82
CA ALA A 110 2.72 -20.09 -7.27
C ALA A 110 3.63 -20.67 -8.37
N ILE A 111 3.09 -21.58 -9.17
CA ILE A 111 3.76 -22.16 -10.32
C ILE A 111 3.57 -21.24 -11.54
N PRO A 112 4.64 -20.72 -12.18
CA PRO A 112 4.54 -19.71 -13.24
C PRO A 112 3.82 -20.20 -14.50
N THR A 113 3.08 -19.33 -15.18
CA THR A 113 2.46 -19.61 -16.49
C THR A 113 3.28 -19.09 -17.68
N TRP A 114 4.55 -18.76 -17.44
CA TRP A 114 5.49 -18.24 -18.43
C TRP A 114 6.87 -18.87 -18.21
N HIS A 115 7.70 -18.89 -19.26
CA HIS A 115 9.10 -19.33 -19.13
C HIS A 115 9.83 -18.40 -18.13
N PRO A 116 10.31 -18.89 -16.97
CA PRO A 116 10.87 -18.01 -15.97
C PRO A 116 12.27 -17.50 -16.37
N LYS A 117 12.60 -16.32 -15.84
CA LYS A 117 13.92 -15.66 -15.95
C LYS A 117 14.89 -16.18 -14.88
N GLY A 118 16.19 -15.99 -15.09
CA GLY A 118 17.21 -16.41 -14.12
C GLY A 118 17.52 -17.91 -14.16
N MET A 119 18.39 -18.34 -13.26
CA MET A 119 18.79 -19.74 -13.13
C MET A 119 17.92 -20.45 -12.10
N ARG A 120 17.28 -21.57 -12.47
CA ARG A 120 16.67 -22.51 -11.51
C ARG A 120 17.78 -23.10 -10.64
N LEU A 121 17.70 -22.93 -9.33
CA LEU A 121 18.77 -23.32 -8.37
C LEU A 121 19.13 -24.80 -8.46
N GLU A 122 18.15 -25.66 -8.70
CA GLU A 122 18.33 -27.10 -8.93
C GLU A 122 19.15 -27.46 -10.18
N ARG A 123 19.24 -26.55 -11.17
CA ARG A 123 20.01 -26.74 -12.40
C ARG A 123 21.45 -26.19 -12.31
N LEU A 124 21.84 -25.63 -11.17
CA LEU A 124 23.20 -25.19 -10.89
C LEU A 124 24.05 -26.32 -10.30
N THR A 125 25.38 -26.17 -10.33
CA THR A 125 26.23 -26.99 -9.47
C THR A 125 26.01 -26.62 -8.01
N GLU A 126 26.23 -27.54 -7.08
CA GLU A 126 26.12 -27.28 -5.64
C GLU A 126 26.87 -26.00 -5.23
N ARG A 127 28.14 -25.87 -5.64
CA ARG A 127 28.97 -24.68 -5.39
C ARG A 127 28.38 -23.37 -5.91
N ASP A 128 27.72 -23.39 -7.06
CA ASP A 128 27.18 -22.17 -7.68
C ASP A 128 25.76 -21.84 -7.18
N ARG A 129 25.01 -22.86 -6.72
CA ARG A 129 23.78 -22.72 -5.92
C ARG A 129 24.08 -22.12 -4.55
N ASP A 130 25.11 -22.59 -3.86
CA ASP A 130 25.53 -22.04 -2.56
C ASP A 130 25.92 -20.57 -2.68
N ARG A 131 26.56 -20.20 -3.80
CA ARG A 131 26.85 -18.78 -4.11
C ARG A 131 25.60 -17.94 -4.32
N ALA A 132 24.58 -18.47 -5.01
CA ALA A 132 23.29 -17.78 -5.18
C ALA A 132 22.61 -17.56 -3.82
N LEU A 133 22.57 -18.60 -2.97
CA LEU A 133 22.03 -18.52 -1.62
C LEU A 133 22.84 -17.58 -0.72
N ALA A 134 24.16 -17.51 -0.88
CA ALA A 134 25.01 -16.54 -0.18
C ALA A 134 24.74 -15.08 -0.61
N VAL A 135 24.16 -14.84 -1.79
CA VAL A 135 23.62 -13.50 -2.12
C VAL A 135 22.41 -13.21 -1.26
N VAL A 136 21.47 -14.15 -1.18
CA VAL A 136 20.24 -14.03 -0.38
C VAL A 136 20.57 -13.86 1.11
N GLU A 137 21.48 -14.67 1.66
CA GLU A 137 21.95 -14.58 3.05
C GLU A 137 22.61 -13.23 3.37
N ALA A 138 23.51 -12.75 2.51
CA ALA A 138 24.17 -11.45 2.69
C ALA A 138 23.23 -10.23 2.52
N SER A 139 21.98 -10.48 2.12
CA SER A 139 20.95 -9.47 1.85
C SER A 139 19.82 -9.46 2.89
N LEU A 140 19.77 -10.47 3.77
CA LEU A 140 18.71 -10.67 4.75
C LEU A 140 19.27 -10.68 6.18
N SER A 141 18.38 -10.56 7.17
CA SER A 141 18.75 -10.93 8.54
C SER A 141 18.93 -12.45 8.66
N PRO A 142 19.69 -12.96 9.64
CA PRO A 142 19.81 -14.41 9.87
C PRO A 142 18.45 -15.11 10.06
N ALA A 143 17.49 -14.43 10.70
CA ALA A 143 16.13 -14.93 10.88
C ALA A 143 15.35 -14.96 9.54
N GLY A 144 15.43 -13.89 8.75
CA GLY A 144 14.80 -13.83 7.43
C GLY A 144 15.35 -14.91 6.50
N TYR A 145 16.68 -15.08 6.43
CA TYR A 145 17.28 -16.14 5.64
C TYR A 145 16.88 -17.54 6.13
N ALA A 146 16.80 -17.77 7.45
CA ALA A 146 16.30 -19.03 8.00
C ALA A 146 14.84 -19.32 7.59
N GLN A 147 13.95 -18.33 7.61
CA GLN A 147 12.56 -18.48 7.11
C GLN A 147 12.53 -18.85 5.62
N VAL A 148 13.34 -18.21 4.78
CA VAL A 148 13.44 -18.54 3.35
C VAL A 148 13.87 -19.99 3.16
N ARG A 149 14.91 -20.45 3.87
CA ARG A 149 15.40 -21.82 3.77
C ARG A 149 14.42 -22.85 4.34
N ALA A 150 13.68 -22.51 5.40
CA ALA A 150 12.60 -23.35 5.92
C ALA A 150 11.44 -23.50 4.93
N ALA A 151 11.00 -22.41 4.28
CA ALA A 151 9.99 -22.44 3.24
C ALA A 151 10.41 -23.32 2.04
N MET A 152 11.66 -23.16 1.58
CA MET A 152 12.23 -24.00 0.52
C MET A 152 12.27 -25.49 0.91
N ALA A 153 12.67 -25.83 2.14
CA ALA A 153 12.69 -27.22 2.61
C ALA A 153 11.29 -27.83 2.73
N LEU A 154 10.31 -27.06 3.22
CA LEU A 154 8.92 -27.51 3.33
C LEU A 154 8.24 -27.65 1.96
N ASN A 155 8.70 -26.93 0.94
CA ASN A 155 8.28 -27.17 -0.45
C ASN A 155 8.67 -28.58 -0.94
N GLU A 156 9.87 -29.08 -0.59
CA GLU A 156 10.24 -30.47 -0.85
C GLU A 156 9.36 -31.45 -0.05
N HIS A 157 9.04 -31.12 1.19
CA HIS A 157 8.14 -31.94 2.01
C HIS A 157 6.74 -32.06 1.41
N LEU A 158 6.19 -30.97 0.86
CA LEU A 158 4.91 -30.97 0.15
C LEU A 158 4.95 -31.91 -1.07
N GLY A 159 6.05 -31.91 -1.82
CA GLY A 159 6.28 -32.85 -2.91
C GLY A 159 6.37 -34.32 -2.48
N GLU A 160 6.74 -34.61 -1.22
CA GLU A 160 6.68 -35.96 -0.67
C GLU A 160 5.28 -36.36 -0.17
N LEU A 161 4.47 -35.40 0.28
CA LEU A 161 3.10 -35.60 0.76
C LEU A 161 2.09 -35.72 -0.40
N ILE A 162 2.25 -34.88 -1.43
CA ILE A 162 1.45 -34.89 -2.65
C ILE A 162 2.29 -35.54 -3.77
N ASP A 163 2.36 -36.87 -3.71
CA ASP A 163 3.30 -37.73 -4.45
C ASP A 163 3.32 -37.49 -5.98
N ASP A 164 2.22 -36.98 -6.55
CA ASP A 164 2.08 -36.61 -7.97
C ASP A 164 3.01 -35.46 -8.43
N TYR A 165 3.55 -34.65 -7.50
CA TYR A 165 4.38 -33.46 -7.79
C TYR A 165 5.81 -33.53 -7.23
N ARG A 166 6.29 -34.72 -6.84
CA ARG A 166 7.63 -34.93 -6.24
C ARG A 166 8.82 -34.47 -7.13
N ASP A 167 8.61 -34.32 -8.44
CA ASP A 167 9.58 -33.80 -9.42
C ASP A 167 9.50 -32.28 -9.65
N THR A 168 8.45 -31.65 -9.12
CA THR A 168 8.02 -30.27 -9.41
C THR A 168 8.12 -29.39 -8.17
N LEU A 169 7.85 -29.97 -6.99
CA LEU A 169 7.98 -29.36 -5.67
C LEU A 169 9.25 -29.89 -4.99
N THR A 170 10.41 -29.36 -5.38
CA THR A 170 11.69 -29.70 -4.77
C THR A 170 12.27 -28.51 -4.00
N GLU A 171 13.25 -28.75 -3.13
CA GLU A 171 13.86 -27.70 -2.29
C GLU A 171 14.46 -26.56 -3.14
N PHE A 172 14.88 -26.86 -4.37
CA PHE A 172 15.60 -25.93 -5.24
C PHE A 172 14.85 -25.61 -6.54
N ALA A 173 13.54 -25.86 -6.59
CA ALA A 173 12.62 -25.48 -7.67
C ALA A 173 12.30 -23.97 -7.69
N TYR A 174 13.34 -23.14 -7.55
CA TYR A 174 13.27 -21.68 -7.46
C TYR A 174 14.25 -21.05 -8.45
N TRP A 175 13.88 -19.91 -9.03
CA TRP A 175 14.69 -19.16 -9.98
C TRP A 175 15.34 -17.95 -9.33
N PHE A 176 16.66 -17.86 -9.47
CA PHE A 176 17.45 -16.74 -9.00
C PHE A 176 17.97 -15.89 -10.18
N THR A 177 17.67 -14.60 -10.15
CA THR A 177 18.03 -13.62 -11.20
C THR A 177 18.71 -12.43 -10.57
N VAL A 178 19.85 -11.99 -11.11
CA VAL A 178 20.48 -10.70 -10.77
C VAL A 178 20.05 -9.67 -11.82
N PHE A 179 19.90 -8.42 -11.43
CA PHE A 179 19.65 -7.32 -12.37
C PHE A 179 20.60 -6.16 -12.13
N GLY A 180 20.97 -5.48 -13.20
CA GLY A 180 22.05 -4.50 -13.17
C GLY A 180 23.41 -5.17 -12.95
N THR A 181 24.41 -4.35 -12.65
CA THR A 181 25.77 -4.82 -12.34
C THR A 181 26.02 -4.66 -10.85
N PRO A 182 26.27 -5.74 -10.08
CA PRO A 182 26.53 -5.64 -8.64
C PRO A 182 27.62 -4.62 -8.31
N SER A 183 27.24 -3.58 -7.59
CA SER A 183 28.04 -2.38 -7.32
C SER A 183 27.68 -1.76 -5.97
N GLY A 184 28.64 -1.11 -5.31
CA GLY A 184 28.38 -0.27 -4.13
C GLY A 184 27.95 1.16 -4.50
N ASP A 185 27.96 1.48 -5.80
CA ASP A 185 27.87 2.86 -6.31
C ASP A 185 26.82 3.02 -7.44
N SER A 186 26.08 1.95 -7.76
CA SER A 186 25.09 1.96 -8.85
C SER A 186 23.93 1.00 -8.56
N PRO A 187 22.70 1.29 -9.01
CA PRO A 187 21.56 0.40 -8.83
C PRO A 187 21.78 -1.00 -9.41
N TRP A 188 21.54 -2.02 -8.59
CA TRP A 188 21.46 -3.41 -8.97
C TRP A 188 20.48 -4.13 -8.05
N GLY A 189 20.17 -5.39 -8.30
CA GLY A 189 19.36 -6.17 -7.38
C GLY A 189 19.38 -7.65 -7.71
N TRP A 190 18.61 -8.42 -6.95
CA TRP A 190 18.30 -9.79 -7.27
C TRP A 190 16.83 -10.11 -6.98
N GLN A 191 16.36 -11.18 -7.60
CA GLN A 191 15.08 -11.81 -7.31
C GLN A 191 15.25 -13.32 -7.15
N LEU A 192 14.62 -13.89 -6.13
CA LEU A 192 14.39 -15.33 -5.95
C LEU A 192 12.89 -15.59 -6.03
N MET A 193 12.41 -16.44 -6.94
CA MET A 193 10.98 -16.75 -7.09
C MET A 193 10.69 -18.23 -7.32
N GLY A 194 9.51 -18.69 -6.91
CA GLY A 194 9.00 -20.04 -7.11
C GLY A 194 7.85 -20.35 -6.15
N HIS A 195 7.49 -21.63 -6.05
CA HIS A 195 6.36 -22.06 -5.22
C HIS A 195 6.59 -21.71 -3.74
N HIS A 196 5.73 -20.86 -3.19
CA HIS A 196 5.74 -20.32 -1.84
C HIS A 196 6.91 -19.38 -1.46
N VAL A 197 7.79 -18.98 -2.38
CA VAL A 197 8.85 -17.98 -2.14
C VAL A 197 8.92 -17.00 -3.31
N ASP A 198 8.72 -15.72 -3.04
CA ASP A 198 9.13 -14.63 -3.94
C ASP A 198 9.81 -13.51 -3.13
N LEU A 199 11.02 -13.14 -3.50
CA LEU A 199 11.83 -12.16 -2.82
C LEU A 199 12.52 -11.29 -3.86
N HIS A 200 12.30 -9.99 -3.76
CA HIS A 200 13.02 -8.99 -4.53
C HIS A 200 13.88 -8.16 -3.61
N CYS A 201 15.12 -7.93 -4.01
CA CYS A 201 16.10 -7.19 -3.22
C CYS A 201 16.86 -6.22 -4.12
N VAL A 202 16.63 -4.92 -3.96
CA VAL A 202 17.33 -3.88 -4.75
C VAL A 202 18.36 -3.16 -3.89
N PHE A 203 19.58 -3.08 -4.38
CA PHE A 203 20.68 -2.31 -3.83
C PHE A 203 20.85 -1.04 -4.65
N VAL A 204 20.74 0.12 -4.01
CA VAL A 204 20.99 1.42 -4.64
C VAL A 204 22.08 2.08 -3.83
N GLY A 205 23.31 2.04 -4.33
CA GLY A 205 24.51 2.28 -3.54
C GLY A 205 24.59 1.22 -2.44
N GLY A 206 24.05 1.58 -1.30
CA GLY A 206 23.05 0.79 -0.57
C GLY A 206 22.65 1.58 0.67
N GLN A 207 21.70 1.25 1.54
CA GLN A 207 20.40 0.56 1.47
C GLN A 207 20.18 -0.72 0.66
N VAL A 208 19.12 -1.42 1.07
CA VAL A 208 18.64 -2.71 0.60
C VAL A 208 17.12 -2.64 0.63
N VAL A 209 16.46 -2.61 -0.54
CA VAL A 209 15.00 -2.59 -0.65
C VAL A 209 14.51 -4.01 -0.85
N LEU A 210 14.00 -4.63 0.21
CA LEU A 210 13.43 -5.97 0.15
C LEU A 210 11.92 -5.90 -0.17
N ALA A 211 11.58 -5.62 -1.43
CA ALA A 211 10.18 -5.55 -1.88
C ALA A 211 10.01 -5.76 -3.41
N PRO A 212 9.00 -6.50 -3.86
CA PRO A 212 8.06 -7.28 -3.06
C PRO A 212 8.67 -8.52 -2.37
N VAL A 213 7.92 -9.03 -1.39
CA VAL A 213 8.23 -10.22 -0.59
C VAL A 213 6.96 -11.04 -0.44
N PHE A 214 7.09 -12.33 -0.66
CA PHE A 214 6.18 -13.39 -0.29
C PHE A 214 7.00 -14.56 0.27
N LEU A 215 6.62 -15.04 1.44
CA LEU A 215 7.11 -16.29 1.99
C LEU A 215 5.90 -17.02 2.57
N GLY A 216 5.72 -18.28 2.20
CA GLY A 216 4.71 -19.16 2.75
C GLY A 216 5.26 -20.58 2.86
N ALA A 217 4.49 -21.48 3.45
CA ALA A 217 4.77 -22.91 3.42
C ALA A 217 3.46 -23.67 3.64
N GLU A 218 3.28 -24.72 2.87
CA GLU A 218 2.26 -25.74 3.10
C GLU A 218 3.01 -27.08 3.01
N PRO A 219 3.00 -27.93 4.05
CA PRO A 219 2.62 -27.60 5.43
C PRO A 219 3.60 -26.59 6.06
N THR A 220 3.18 -25.90 7.13
CA THR A 220 4.04 -24.96 7.89
C THR A 220 5.02 -25.66 8.84
N THR A 221 4.83 -26.94 9.12
CA THR A 221 5.75 -27.77 9.92
C THR A 221 6.00 -29.09 9.22
N GLY A 222 7.27 -29.52 9.21
CA GLY A 222 7.72 -30.73 8.55
C GLY A 222 7.51 -31.99 9.39
N THR A 223 7.31 -33.12 8.69
CA THR A 223 7.22 -34.45 9.29
C THR A 223 8.24 -35.40 8.66
N GLY A 224 8.52 -36.54 9.30
CA GLY A 224 9.50 -37.51 8.81
C GLY A 224 10.90 -36.90 8.74
N ARG A 225 11.54 -36.90 7.56
CA ARG A 225 12.89 -36.31 7.40
C ARG A 225 12.94 -34.79 7.55
N PHE A 226 11.79 -34.12 7.60
CA PHE A 226 11.66 -32.67 7.81
C PHE A 226 11.20 -32.33 9.25
N GLU A 227 11.14 -33.31 10.15
CA GLU A 227 10.79 -33.08 11.56
C GLU A 227 11.74 -32.07 12.22
N GLY A 228 11.18 -31.09 12.93
CA GLY A 228 11.91 -29.96 13.51
C GLY A 228 12.12 -28.77 12.57
N ILE A 229 11.73 -28.86 11.29
CA ILE A 229 11.63 -27.70 10.40
C ILE A 229 10.23 -27.10 10.55
N THR A 230 10.16 -25.87 11.05
CA THR A 230 8.94 -25.06 11.10
C THR A 230 9.23 -23.74 10.39
N ALA A 231 8.34 -23.33 9.49
CA ALA A 231 8.32 -21.99 8.94
C ALA A 231 7.11 -21.23 9.52
N PHE A 232 7.28 -19.92 9.72
CA PHE A 232 6.22 -18.98 10.13
C PHE A 232 5.55 -19.26 11.49
N GLY A 233 6.33 -19.61 12.53
CA GLY A 233 5.89 -20.07 13.87
C GLY A 233 4.61 -19.43 14.43
N ASP A 234 4.71 -18.32 15.16
CA ASP A 234 3.54 -17.47 15.52
C ASP A 234 3.17 -16.51 14.35
N GLU A 235 3.77 -16.71 13.18
CA GLU A 235 3.85 -15.75 12.07
C GLU A 235 2.97 -16.17 10.86
N THR A 236 2.10 -17.18 11.04
CA THR A 236 1.26 -17.76 9.97
C THR A 236 0.23 -16.76 9.39
N GLU A 237 0.06 -15.58 10.00
CA GLU A 237 -0.79 -14.48 9.51
C GLU A 237 -0.01 -13.35 8.77
N VAL A 238 1.32 -13.45 8.59
CA VAL A 238 2.15 -12.36 8.01
C VAL A 238 2.88 -12.76 6.74
N ALA A 239 2.12 -13.10 5.71
CA ALA A 239 2.61 -13.31 4.34
C ALA A 239 1.81 -12.48 3.32
N LEU A 240 2.53 -11.93 2.32
CA LEU A 240 2.14 -10.98 1.24
C LEU A 240 2.64 -9.56 1.51
N ALA A 241 3.49 -9.00 0.63
CA ALA A 241 3.88 -7.59 0.66
C ALA A 241 3.10 -6.68 -0.33
N PHE A 242 2.36 -7.24 -1.31
CA PHE A 242 1.84 -6.48 -2.46
C PHE A 242 0.48 -5.76 -2.27
N ARG A 243 0.17 -5.24 -1.07
CA ARG A 243 -1.16 -4.64 -0.77
C ARG A 243 -1.13 -3.26 -0.10
N TRP A 244 -0.03 -2.52 -0.15
CA TRP A 244 0.02 -1.15 0.43
C TRP A 244 -1.07 -0.22 -0.11
N ARG A 245 -1.53 -0.45 -1.36
CA ARG A 245 -2.56 0.37 -2.05
C ARG A 245 -3.99 -0.18 -1.96
N LEU A 246 -4.21 -1.25 -1.21
CA LEU A 246 -5.53 -1.88 -1.07
C LEU A 246 -6.15 -1.42 0.24
N TRP A 247 -6.92 -0.34 0.15
CA TRP A 247 -7.75 0.20 1.22
C TRP A 247 -9.22 0.29 0.74
N THR A 248 -10.13 0.53 1.67
CA THR A 248 -11.58 0.61 1.43
C THR A 248 -12.23 1.48 2.49
N ASN A 249 -13.23 2.25 2.09
CA ASN A 249 -14.12 3.02 2.97
C ASN A 249 -15.26 2.17 3.56
N ALA A 250 -15.64 1.08 2.89
CA ALA A 250 -16.61 0.08 3.35
C ALA A 250 -15.93 -1.12 4.05
N ILE A 251 -16.72 -2.00 4.70
CA ILE A 251 -16.23 -3.26 5.29
C ILE A 251 -15.39 -4.05 4.26
N PRO A 252 -14.15 -4.47 4.59
CA PRO A 252 -13.32 -5.23 3.67
C PRO A 252 -13.96 -6.56 3.25
N THR A 253 -14.20 -6.73 1.95
CA THR A 253 -14.63 -8.01 1.34
C THR A 253 -13.44 -8.94 1.06
N TRP A 254 -12.25 -8.56 1.50
CA TRP A 254 -11.00 -9.32 1.45
C TRP A 254 -10.32 -9.27 2.81
N HIS A 255 -9.50 -10.27 3.14
CA HIS A 255 -8.65 -10.23 4.33
C HIS A 255 -7.65 -9.05 4.23
N PRO A 256 -7.73 -8.04 5.12
CA PRO A 256 -6.73 -6.99 5.21
C PRO A 256 -5.44 -7.53 5.83
N LYS A 257 -4.37 -6.73 5.75
CA LYS A 257 -3.11 -7.06 6.43
C LYS A 257 -3.07 -6.50 7.84
N GLY A 258 -2.15 -7.04 8.63
CA GLY A 258 -1.97 -6.64 10.02
C GLY A 258 -2.99 -7.30 10.93
N MET A 259 -2.88 -7.01 12.22
CA MET A 259 -3.74 -7.63 13.23
C MET A 259 -5.03 -6.83 13.37
N ARG A 260 -6.19 -7.50 13.29
CA ARG A 260 -7.47 -6.91 13.72
C ARG A 260 -7.36 -6.65 15.22
N LEU A 261 -7.49 -5.39 15.64
CA LEU A 261 -7.26 -4.92 17.01
C LEU A 261 -8.09 -5.69 18.05
N GLU A 262 -9.31 -6.07 17.68
CA GLU A 262 -10.21 -6.90 18.49
C GLU A 262 -9.69 -8.32 18.77
N ARG A 263 -8.88 -8.90 17.87
CA ARG A 263 -8.23 -10.21 18.06
C ARG A 263 -6.98 -10.14 18.94
N LEU A 264 -6.48 -8.94 19.25
CA LEU A 264 -5.37 -8.74 20.16
C LEU A 264 -5.84 -8.75 21.62
N THR A 265 -4.94 -9.15 22.52
CA THR A 265 -5.08 -8.88 23.96
C THR A 265 -5.18 -7.37 24.18
N GLU A 266 -5.86 -6.93 25.24
CA GLU A 266 -5.97 -5.50 25.60
C GLU A 266 -4.59 -4.82 25.61
N ARG A 267 -3.60 -5.44 26.27
CA ARG A 267 -2.22 -4.93 26.32
C ARG A 267 -1.58 -4.73 24.94
N ASP A 268 -1.81 -5.65 24.01
CA ASP A 268 -1.17 -5.59 22.68
C ASP A 268 -1.97 -4.71 21.71
N ARG A 269 -3.28 -4.55 21.93
CA ARG A 269 -4.15 -3.52 21.33
C ARG A 269 -3.73 -2.12 21.74
N ASP A 270 -3.52 -1.89 23.04
CA ASP A 270 -3.06 -0.60 23.59
C ASP A 270 -1.69 -0.22 23.01
N ARG A 271 -0.81 -1.19 22.79
CA ARG A 271 0.49 -0.97 22.13
C ARG A 271 0.35 -0.55 20.67
N ALA A 272 -0.57 -1.16 19.92
CA ALA A 272 -0.85 -0.74 18.55
C ALA A 272 -1.43 0.69 18.50
N LEU A 273 -2.38 0.99 19.38
CA LEU A 273 -2.96 2.33 19.51
C LEU A 273 -1.94 3.38 19.98
N ALA A 274 -1.01 3.03 20.86
CA ALA A 274 0.06 3.92 21.30
C ALA A 274 1.02 4.32 20.16
N VAL A 275 1.19 3.49 19.11
CA VAL A 275 1.93 3.90 17.90
C VAL A 275 1.15 4.94 17.11
N VAL A 276 -0.17 4.79 16.99
CA VAL A 276 -1.05 5.76 16.33
C VAL A 276 -1.06 7.09 17.12
N GLU A 277 -1.25 7.03 18.43
CA GLU A 277 -1.22 8.19 19.34
C GLU A 277 0.12 8.95 19.27
N ALA A 278 1.25 8.25 19.33
CA ALA A 278 2.58 8.87 19.23
C ALA A 278 2.89 9.47 17.84
N SER A 279 2.10 9.15 16.82
CA SER A 279 2.29 9.60 15.44
C SER A 279 1.38 10.77 15.03
N LEU A 280 0.32 11.03 15.81
CA LEU A 280 -0.68 12.06 15.55
C LEU A 280 -0.58 13.20 16.59
N SER A 281 -1.33 14.28 16.39
CA SER A 281 -1.61 15.21 17.48
C SER A 281 -2.63 14.61 18.46
N PRO A 282 -2.76 15.16 19.69
CA PRO A 282 -3.83 14.76 20.60
C PRO A 282 -5.24 14.91 20.00
N ALA A 283 -5.46 15.94 19.18
CA ALA A 283 -6.73 16.15 18.48
C ALA A 283 -6.96 15.13 17.36
N GLY A 284 -5.93 14.86 16.54
CA GLY A 284 -5.99 13.84 15.49
C GLY A 284 -6.24 12.44 16.04
N TYR A 285 -5.54 12.05 17.11
CA TYR A 285 -5.79 10.78 17.79
C TYR A 285 -7.19 10.70 18.41
N ALA A 286 -7.66 11.78 19.06
CA ALA A 286 -9.02 11.84 19.59
C ALA A 286 -10.08 11.68 18.49
N GLN A 287 -9.90 12.29 17.32
CA GLN A 287 -10.81 12.12 16.17
C GLN A 287 -10.84 10.68 15.66
N VAL A 288 -9.68 10.02 15.55
CA VAL A 288 -9.60 8.60 15.15
C VAL A 288 -10.34 7.72 16.16
N ARG A 289 -10.13 7.94 17.47
CA ARG A 289 -10.82 7.18 18.52
C ARG A 289 -12.32 7.48 18.58
N ALA A 290 -12.75 8.71 18.28
CA ALA A 290 -14.16 9.06 18.14
C ALA A 290 -14.81 8.32 16.97
N ALA A 291 -14.18 8.28 15.79
CA ALA A 291 -14.67 7.49 14.65
C ALA A 291 -14.79 5.99 14.98
N MET A 292 -13.78 5.42 15.65
CA MET A 292 -13.82 4.03 16.12
C MET A 292 -14.95 3.76 17.13
N ALA A 293 -15.20 4.67 18.08
CA ALA A 293 -16.29 4.54 19.04
C ALA A 293 -17.68 4.72 18.39
N LEU A 294 -17.81 5.64 17.43
CA LEU A 294 -19.05 5.83 16.67
C LEU A 294 -19.35 4.64 15.74
N ASN A 295 -18.32 3.91 15.28
CA ASN A 295 -18.51 2.63 14.59
C ASN A 295 -19.17 1.58 15.50
N GLU A 296 -18.76 1.47 16.77
CA GLU A 296 -19.46 0.61 17.74
C GLU A 296 -20.89 1.11 18.00
N HIS A 297 -21.09 2.42 18.06
CA HIS A 297 -22.42 2.99 18.20
C HIS A 297 -23.35 2.63 17.04
N LEU A 298 -22.86 2.67 15.79
CA LEU A 298 -23.61 2.25 14.60
C LEU A 298 -24.01 0.77 14.69
N GLY A 299 -23.08 -0.09 15.14
CA GLY A 299 -23.36 -1.50 15.44
C GLY A 299 -24.44 -1.68 16.52
N GLU A 300 -24.54 -0.79 17.51
CA GLU A 300 -25.63 -0.84 18.50
C GLU A 300 -26.99 -0.35 17.98
N LEU A 301 -26.98 0.61 17.06
CA LEU A 301 -28.20 1.14 16.42
C LEU A 301 -28.81 0.16 15.40
N ILE A 302 -28.01 -0.76 14.86
CA ILE A 302 -28.41 -1.67 13.79
C ILE A 302 -28.13 -3.11 14.22
N ASP A 303 -29.18 -3.76 14.72
CA ASP A 303 -29.10 -4.98 15.53
C ASP A 303 -28.36 -6.16 14.87
N ASP A 304 -28.35 -6.21 13.53
CA ASP A 304 -27.72 -7.26 12.71
C ASP A 304 -26.18 -7.13 12.57
N TYR A 305 -25.55 -6.05 13.04
CA TYR A 305 -24.11 -5.77 12.80
C TYR A 305 -23.24 -5.61 14.07
N ARG A 306 -23.77 -5.95 15.25
CA ARG A 306 -23.08 -5.82 16.55
C ARG A 306 -21.73 -6.56 16.69
N ASP A 307 -21.47 -7.56 15.83
CA ASP A 307 -20.23 -8.35 15.80
C ASP A 307 -19.21 -7.87 14.74
N THR A 308 -19.66 -6.96 13.87
CA THR A 308 -18.97 -6.55 12.65
C THR A 308 -18.57 -5.08 12.72
N LEU A 309 -19.45 -4.24 13.25
CA LEU A 309 -19.24 -2.83 13.53
C LEU A 309 -18.90 -2.66 15.02
N THR A 310 -17.68 -3.05 15.41
CA THR A 310 -17.18 -2.92 16.79
C THR A 310 -16.10 -1.85 16.88
N GLU A 311 -15.82 -1.37 18.10
CA GLU A 311 -14.81 -0.32 18.33
C GLU A 311 -13.41 -0.73 17.82
N PHE A 312 -13.13 -2.03 17.77
CA PHE A 312 -11.82 -2.59 17.44
C PHE A 312 -11.83 -3.46 16.17
N ALA A 313 -12.86 -3.33 15.32
CA ALA A 313 -12.97 -3.94 13.99
C ALA A 313 -12.04 -3.29 12.94
N TYR A 314 -10.82 -2.97 13.35
CA TYR A 314 -9.80 -2.25 12.58
C TYR A 314 -8.51 -3.06 12.53
N TRP A 315 -7.78 -2.97 11.41
CA TRP A 315 -6.54 -3.68 11.17
C TRP A 315 -5.36 -2.72 11.26
N PHE A 316 -4.40 -3.06 12.14
CA PHE A 316 -3.17 -2.30 12.29
C PHE A 316 -1.98 -3.06 11.67
N THR A 317 -1.30 -2.44 10.72
CA THR A 317 -0.10 -2.95 10.06
C THR A 317 1.07 -2.01 10.28
N VAL A 318 2.24 -2.55 10.68
CA VAL A 318 3.52 -1.83 10.65
C VAL A 318 4.30 -2.31 9.42
N PHE A 319 4.99 -1.39 8.75
CA PHE A 319 5.82 -1.69 7.59
C PHE A 319 7.23 -1.12 7.74
N GLY A 320 8.23 -1.90 7.33
CA GLY A 320 9.63 -1.62 7.66
C GLY A 320 9.89 -1.87 9.15
N THR A 321 11.08 -1.48 9.61
CA THR A 321 11.44 -1.54 11.03
C THR A 321 11.40 -0.12 11.61
N PRO A 322 10.62 0.14 12.67
CA PRO A 322 10.60 1.46 13.32
C PRO A 322 12.00 1.96 13.65
N SER A 323 12.33 3.16 13.15
CA SER A 323 13.68 3.73 13.17
C SER A 323 13.62 5.25 13.15
N GLY A 324 14.66 5.90 13.67
CA GLY A 324 14.89 7.34 13.49
C GLY A 324 15.62 7.67 12.18
N ASP A 325 16.40 6.71 11.65
CA ASP A 325 17.35 6.92 10.56
C ASP A 325 16.93 6.27 9.24
N SER A 326 15.97 5.35 9.27
CA SER A 326 15.50 4.59 8.10
C SER A 326 13.99 4.73 7.91
N PRO A 327 13.48 4.76 6.67
CA PRO A 327 12.06 4.92 6.44
C PRO A 327 11.24 3.72 6.93
N TRP A 328 10.12 4.01 7.57
CA TRP A 328 9.13 3.04 8.03
C TRP A 328 7.74 3.69 8.04
N GLY A 329 6.70 2.90 8.29
CA GLY A 329 5.35 3.45 8.40
C GLY A 329 4.38 2.49 9.05
N TRP A 330 3.14 2.93 9.20
CA TRP A 330 2.04 2.10 9.64
C TRP A 330 0.75 2.45 8.88
N GLN A 331 -0.17 1.50 8.88
CA GLN A 331 -1.55 1.69 8.42
C GLN A 331 -2.52 1.24 9.51
N LEU A 332 -3.56 2.03 9.74
CA LEU A 332 -4.76 1.62 10.47
C LEU A 332 -5.94 1.71 9.49
N MET A 333 -6.58 0.59 9.16
CA MET A 333 -7.74 0.55 8.24
C MET A 333 -8.96 -0.16 8.85
N GLY A 334 -10.16 0.21 8.42
CA GLY A 334 -11.43 -0.41 8.78
C GLY A 334 -12.60 0.46 8.33
N HIS A 335 -13.81 0.16 8.79
CA HIS A 335 -14.97 0.96 8.45
C HIS A 335 -14.83 2.39 8.99
N HIS A 336 -15.00 3.39 8.12
CA HIS A 336 -14.83 4.83 8.44
C HIS A 336 -13.43 5.30 8.90
N VAL A 337 -12.40 4.45 8.88
CA VAL A 337 -11.01 4.86 9.19
C VAL A 337 -10.04 4.18 8.24
N ASP A 338 -9.27 4.96 7.48
CA ASP A 338 -8.02 4.52 6.85
C ASP A 338 -6.95 5.61 6.97
N LEU A 339 -5.79 5.25 7.53
CA LEU A 339 -4.71 6.17 7.86
C LEU A 339 -3.39 5.55 7.40
N HIS A 340 -2.69 6.20 6.47
CA HIS A 340 -1.33 5.84 6.12
C HIS A 340 -0.33 6.87 6.66
N CYS A 341 0.51 6.45 7.60
CA CYS A 341 1.56 7.28 8.18
C CYS A 341 2.94 6.74 7.77
N VAL A 342 3.77 7.58 7.18
CA VAL A 342 5.12 7.22 6.68
C VAL A 342 6.15 8.21 7.21
N PHE A 343 7.22 7.67 7.80
CA PHE A 343 8.37 8.41 8.33
C PHE A 343 9.52 8.32 7.33
N VAL A 344 10.07 9.47 6.91
CA VAL A 344 11.23 9.54 6.00
C VAL A 344 12.11 10.72 6.42
N GLY A 345 13.38 10.51 6.80
CA GLY A 345 14.31 11.61 7.10
C GLY A 345 13.83 12.60 8.18
N GLY A 346 13.08 12.14 9.19
CA GLY A 346 12.47 13.01 10.21
C GLY A 346 11.25 13.82 9.74
N GLN A 347 10.77 13.59 8.51
CA GLN A 347 9.49 14.06 8.00
C GLN A 347 8.43 12.98 8.21
N VAL A 348 7.19 13.41 8.44
CA VAL A 348 6.00 12.53 8.52
C VAL A 348 5.08 12.87 7.35
N VAL A 349 4.66 11.86 6.61
CA VAL A 349 3.60 11.95 5.59
C VAL A 349 2.41 11.15 6.08
N LEU A 350 1.33 11.86 6.43
CA LEU A 350 0.04 11.27 6.77
C LEU A 350 -0.89 11.41 5.56
N ALA A 351 -0.67 10.56 4.55
CA ALA A 351 -1.43 10.53 3.30
C ALA A 351 -1.27 9.16 2.59
N PRO A 352 -2.35 8.59 2.01
CA PRO A 352 -3.72 9.09 2.08
C PRO A 352 -4.32 8.91 3.47
N VAL A 353 -5.38 9.68 3.73
CA VAL A 353 -6.25 9.55 4.90
C VAL A 353 -7.68 9.49 4.41
N PHE A 354 -8.45 8.60 5.00
CA PHE A 354 -9.91 8.61 4.97
C PHE A 354 -10.42 8.53 6.41
N LEU A 355 -11.29 9.46 6.79
CA LEU A 355 -11.97 9.45 8.08
C LEU A 355 -13.43 9.82 7.87
N GLY A 356 -14.34 9.04 8.46
CA GLY A 356 -15.77 9.31 8.46
C GLY A 356 -16.46 8.89 9.75
N ALA A 357 -17.78 9.05 9.79
CA ALA A 357 -18.66 8.43 10.77
C ALA A 357 -20.13 8.47 10.29
N GLU A 358 -20.90 7.47 10.70
CA GLU A 358 -22.36 7.39 10.62
C GLU A 358 -22.82 6.75 11.95
N PRO A 359 -23.57 7.43 12.84
CA PRO A 359 -23.76 8.87 12.93
C PRO A 359 -22.48 9.61 13.41
N THR A 360 -22.37 10.91 13.14
CA THR A 360 -21.27 11.77 13.67
C THR A 360 -21.40 12.17 15.15
N THR A 361 -22.52 11.82 15.81
CA THR A 361 -22.76 12.07 17.24
C THR A 361 -23.28 10.80 17.92
N GLY A 362 -22.69 10.46 19.06
CA GLY A 362 -23.07 9.29 19.85
C GLY A 362 -24.28 9.52 20.74
N THR A 363 -25.07 8.48 20.95
CA THR A 363 -26.21 8.46 21.89
C THR A 363 -26.10 7.29 22.87
N GLY A 364 -26.90 7.29 23.93
CA GLY A 364 -26.85 6.25 24.96
C GLY A 364 -25.48 6.23 25.66
N ARG A 365 -24.78 5.08 25.66
CA ARG A 365 -23.44 4.99 26.27
C ARG A 365 -22.33 5.76 25.53
N PHE A 366 -22.62 6.26 24.33
CA PHE A 366 -21.72 7.08 23.51
C PHE A 366 -22.06 8.58 23.58
N GLU A 367 -22.98 8.99 24.45
CA GLU A 367 -23.34 10.40 24.63
C GLU A 367 -22.11 11.26 24.97
N GLY A 368 -21.94 12.36 24.24
CA GLY A 368 -20.78 13.25 24.36
C GLY A 368 -19.62 12.93 23.41
N ILE A 369 -19.66 11.80 22.68
CA ILE A 369 -18.72 11.53 21.58
C ILE A 369 -19.24 12.20 20.31
N THR A 370 -18.40 13.04 19.69
CA THR A 370 -18.68 13.71 18.42
C THR A 370 -17.47 13.62 17.48
N ALA A 371 -17.72 13.69 16.18
CA ALA A 371 -16.69 13.76 15.16
C ALA A 371 -17.09 14.74 14.03
N PHE A 372 -16.09 15.27 13.32
CA PHE A 372 -16.25 16.13 12.13
C PHE A 372 -16.95 17.48 12.33
N GLY A 373 -16.99 17.98 13.58
CA GLY A 373 -17.55 19.31 13.89
C GLY A 373 -16.77 20.44 13.22
N ASP A 374 -15.44 20.46 13.37
CA ASP A 374 -14.60 21.54 12.81
C ASP A 374 -14.59 21.49 11.27
N GLU A 375 -14.53 20.30 10.67
CA GLU A 375 -14.64 20.11 9.21
C GLU A 375 -15.97 20.60 8.62
N THR A 376 -17.03 20.61 9.44
CA THR A 376 -18.36 21.11 9.08
C THR A 376 -18.44 22.63 9.26
N GLU A 377 -18.19 23.11 10.48
CA GLU A 377 -18.47 24.49 10.89
C GLU A 377 -17.45 25.50 10.32
N VAL A 378 -16.17 25.13 10.23
CA VAL A 378 -15.15 26.00 9.59
C VAL A 378 -15.42 26.10 8.08
N ALA A 379 -15.85 25.01 7.45
CA ALA A 379 -16.18 25.00 6.03
C ALA A 379 -17.44 25.81 5.71
N LEU A 380 -18.51 25.67 6.50
CA LEU A 380 -19.72 26.51 6.40
C LEU A 380 -19.38 27.99 6.63
N THR A 381 -18.59 28.29 7.67
CA THR A 381 -18.14 29.65 7.97
C THR A 381 -17.40 30.24 6.77
N PHE A 382 -16.42 29.53 6.20
CA PHE A 382 -15.69 29.98 5.02
C PHE A 382 -16.61 30.15 3.80
N ARG A 383 -17.46 29.15 3.48
CA ARG A 383 -18.43 29.21 2.36
C ARG A 383 -19.36 30.42 2.46
N ARG A 384 -19.75 30.82 3.67
CA ARG A 384 -20.62 31.98 3.94
C ARG A 384 -19.90 33.33 3.79
N THR A 385 -18.57 33.36 3.71
CA THR A 385 -17.81 34.58 3.35
C THR A 385 -17.76 34.84 1.86
N LEU A 386 -17.95 33.81 1.01
CA LEU A 386 -17.82 33.92 -0.43
C LEU A 386 -19.00 34.68 -1.05
N ASP A 387 -18.67 35.57 -1.99
CA ASP A 387 -19.63 36.43 -2.68
C ASP A 387 -20.60 35.59 -3.55
N PRO A 388 -21.94 35.71 -3.37
CA PRO A 388 -22.93 35.06 -4.23
C PRO A 388 -22.76 35.38 -5.73
N ASP A 389 -22.31 36.58 -6.08
CA ASP A 389 -22.07 36.96 -7.49
C ASP A 389 -20.89 36.18 -8.11
N ARG A 390 -20.08 35.49 -7.30
CA ARG A 390 -18.95 34.64 -7.71
C ARG A 390 -19.25 33.13 -7.66
N GLU A 391 -20.49 32.71 -7.44
CA GLU A 391 -20.84 31.28 -7.37
C GLU A 391 -20.42 30.49 -8.61
N GLY A 392 -20.44 31.10 -9.80
CA GLY A 392 -19.95 30.47 -11.04
C GLY A 392 -18.46 30.09 -11.06
N GLU A 393 -17.67 30.53 -10.07
CA GLU A 393 -16.26 30.16 -9.93
C GLU A 393 -16.03 28.93 -9.03
N PHE A 394 -16.96 28.60 -8.13
CA PHE A 394 -16.76 27.56 -7.10
C PHE A 394 -17.93 26.60 -6.87
N LEU A 395 -19.16 26.97 -7.25
CA LEU A 395 -20.35 26.15 -7.03
C LEU A 395 -20.48 25.11 -8.14
N MET A 396 -20.12 23.86 -7.84
CA MET A 396 -20.23 22.73 -8.75
C MET A 396 -21.69 22.31 -9.01
N GLY A 397 -22.61 22.74 -8.14
CA GLY A 397 -24.05 22.49 -8.23
C GLY A 397 -24.76 22.71 -6.88
N SER A 398 -26.05 23.00 -6.92
CA SER A 398 -26.85 23.31 -5.72
C SER A 398 -27.37 22.10 -4.96
N SER A 399 -27.33 20.88 -5.54
CA SER A 399 -27.96 19.69 -4.97
C SER A 399 -26.98 18.57 -4.57
N LEU A 400 -27.45 17.77 -3.61
CA LEU A 400 -26.82 16.54 -3.13
C LEU A 400 -27.52 15.26 -3.58
N ARG A 401 -28.73 15.37 -4.14
CA ARG A 401 -29.57 14.20 -4.42
C ARG A 401 -29.04 13.39 -5.59
N ALA A 402 -29.14 12.07 -5.51
CA ALA A 402 -28.73 11.16 -6.58
C ALA A 402 -29.43 11.46 -7.93
N GLU A 403 -30.68 11.96 -7.90
CA GLU A 403 -31.46 12.34 -9.09
C GLU A 403 -30.92 13.57 -9.83
N ASP A 404 -30.18 14.45 -9.14
CA ASP A 404 -29.61 15.69 -9.68
C ASP A 404 -28.14 15.54 -10.11
N LEU A 405 -27.57 14.33 -10.03
CA LEU A 405 -26.14 14.07 -10.21
C LEU A 405 -25.85 13.17 -11.42
N PRO A 406 -24.66 13.32 -12.04
CA PRO A 406 -24.11 12.30 -12.92
C PRO A 406 -24.05 10.94 -12.21
N PRO A 407 -24.31 9.81 -12.89
CA PRO A 407 -24.32 8.47 -12.27
C PRO A 407 -23.05 8.13 -11.47
N GLU A 408 -21.89 8.62 -11.92
CA GLU A 408 -20.60 8.46 -11.27
C GLU A 408 -20.45 9.21 -9.94
N LEU A 409 -21.31 10.19 -9.65
CA LEU A 409 -21.40 10.93 -8.38
C LEU A 409 -22.65 10.54 -7.56
N ALA A 410 -23.45 9.59 -8.04
CA ALA A 410 -24.70 9.14 -7.40
C ALA A 410 -24.54 7.78 -6.68
N GLY A 411 -23.35 7.18 -6.71
CA GLY A 411 -23.05 5.89 -6.09
C GLY A 411 -22.95 6.01 -4.56
N PRO A 412 -23.69 5.24 -3.74
CA PRO A 412 -23.79 5.58 -2.32
C PRO A 412 -22.56 5.19 -1.47
N TRP A 413 -21.63 4.38 -2.02
CA TRP A 413 -20.44 3.92 -1.28
C TRP A 413 -19.33 4.98 -1.29
N ASN A 414 -19.09 5.61 -2.46
CA ASN A 414 -18.09 6.67 -2.63
C ASN A 414 -18.71 8.08 -2.62
N GLY A 415 -20.04 8.21 -2.68
CA GLY A 415 -20.72 9.49 -2.77
C GLY A 415 -20.22 10.30 -3.97
N ARG A 416 -19.78 11.53 -3.71
CA ARG A 416 -19.16 12.43 -4.68
C ARG A 416 -17.64 12.49 -4.58
N HIS A 417 -17.01 11.62 -3.78
CA HIS A 417 -15.55 11.52 -3.71
C HIS A 417 -14.97 10.97 -5.01
N LEU A 418 -14.07 11.74 -5.62
CA LEU A 418 -13.26 11.30 -6.77
C LEU A 418 -11.94 10.68 -6.31
N ALA A 419 -11.39 11.16 -5.20
CA ALA A 419 -10.09 10.78 -4.66
C ALA A 419 -10.14 9.60 -3.68
N GLY A 420 -11.20 8.80 -3.74
CA GLY A 420 -11.45 7.62 -2.91
C GLY A 420 -10.50 6.43 -3.14
N ALA A 421 -10.88 5.30 -2.55
CA ALA A 421 -10.15 4.05 -2.65
C ALA A 421 -9.96 3.62 -4.11
N GLY A 422 -8.72 3.25 -4.47
CA GLY A 422 -8.35 2.85 -5.83
C GLY A 422 -8.00 3.98 -6.80
N SER A 423 -8.27 5.25 -6.46
CA SER A 423 -7.99 6.43 -7.31
C SER A 423 -6.51 6.89 -7.30
N ASP A 424 -5.56 5.97 -7.15
CA ASP A 424 -4.14 6.27 -6.92
C ASP A 424 -3.41 6.99 -8.07
N ASN A 425 -3.93 6.88 -9.30
CA ASN A 425 -3.41 7.55 -10.49
C ASN A 425 -4.46 8.52 -11.10
N LEU A 426 -5.36 9.06 -10.28
CA LEU A 426 -6.44 9.93 -10.73
C LEU A 426 -5.92 11.15 -11.49
N VAL A 427 -6.50 11.42 -12.65
CA VAL A 427 -6.35 12.70 -13.35
C VAL A 427 -7.52 13.59 -12.93
N LEU A 428 -7.25 14.57 -12.07
CA LEU A 428 -8.22 15.50 -11.51
C LEU A 428 -7.85 16.93 -11.90
N PRO A 429 -8.49 17.52 -12.92
CA PRO A 429 -8.29 18.93 -13.26
C PRO A 429 -8.61 19.85 -12.07
N PRO A 430 -7.83 20.92 -11.83
CA PRO A 430 -8.15 21.91 -10.81
C PRO A 430 -9.44 22.66 -11.12
N GLU A 431 -10.40 22.61 -10.19
CA GLU A 431 -11.72 23.23 -10.26
C GLU A 431 -11.97 24.02 -8.97
N GLY A 432 -12.73 25.11 -9.06
CA GLY A 432 -13.05 25.98 -7.91
C GLY A 432 -12.37 27.35 -7.94
N ILE A 433 -12.80 28.23 -7.03
CA ILE A 433 -12.27 29.59 -6.88
C ILE A 433 -10.81 29.51 -6.43
N VAL A 434 -9.93 30.25 -7.13
CA VAL A 434 -8.48 30.22 -6.87
C VAL A 434 -8.14 31.18 -5.73
N ALA A 435 -7.32 30.74 -4.77
CA ALA A 435 -7.05 31.52 -3.56
C ALA A 435 -6.28 32.84 -3.82
N ALA A 436 -5.55 32.94 -4.94
CA ALA A 436 -4.98 34.20 -5.42
C ALA A 436 -6.02 35.29 -5.75
N SER A 437 -7.29 34.90 -5.98
CA SER A 437 -8.41 35.81 -6.28
C SER A 437 -9.27 36.15 -5.06
N LEU A 438 -8.92 35.62 -3.88
CA LEU A 438 -9.64 35.86 -2.63
C LEU A 438 -9.07 37.11 -1.92
N PRO A 439 -9.92 37.97 -1.31
CA PRO A 439 -9.51 38.94 -0.29
C PRO A 439 -8.69 38.32 0.85
N ALA A 440 -7.92 39.13 1.57
CA ALA A 440 -6.98 38.64 2.59
C ALA A 440 -7.66 37.83 3.71
N ASP A 441 -8.81 38.29 4.18
CA ASP A 441 -9.66 37.62 5.18
C ASP A 441 -10.21 36.28 4.69
N GLN A 442 -10.59 36.19 3.41
CA GLN A 442 -11.01 34.92 2.79
C GLN A 442 -9.81 33.97 2.57
N ARG A 443 -8.62 34.49 2.27
CA ARG A 443 -7.37 33.69 2.20
C ARG A 443 -7.01 33.11 3.56
N ASP A 444 -7.12 33.91 4.62
CA ASP A 444 -6.90 33.44 5.98
C ASP A 444 -7.96 32.40 6.39
N GLY A 445 -9.24 32.61 6.07
CA GLY A 445 -10.30 31.62 6.30
C GLY A 445 -10.08 30.27 5.59
N LEU A 446 -9.57 30.29 4.35
CA LEU A 446 -9.19 29.06 3.64
C LEU A 446 -7.97 28.37 4.26
N VAL A 447 -7.02 29.14 4.81
CA VAL A 447 -5.89 28.58 5.58
C VAL A 447 -6.39 27.90 6.87
N GLU A 448 -7.31 28.52 7.61
CA GLU A 448 -7.89 27.90 8.80
C GLU A 448 -8.65 26.60 8.45
N LEU A 449 -9.38 26.57 7.34
CA LEU A 449 -10.00 25.33 6.87
C LEU A 449 -8.97 24.24 6.49
N ILE A 450 -7.83 24.61 5.91
CA ILE A 450 -6.72 23.68 5.65
C ILE A 450 -6.12 23.16 6.98
N ARG A 451 -6.03 24.00 8.02
CA ARG A 451 -5.51 23.61 9.34
C ARG A 451 -6.32 22.50 9.99
N VAL A 452 -7.65 22.51 9.89
CA VAL A 452 -8.52 21.43 10.43
C VAL A 452 -8.02 20.03 10.04
N TYR A 453 -7.55 19.88 8.80
CA TYR A 453 -7.01 18.62 8.28
C TYR A 453 -5.55 18.37 8.65
N LEU A 454 -4.72 19.42 8.67
CA LEU A 454 -3.28 19.32 8.97
C LEU A 454 -2.99 19.15 10.46
N ASP A 455 -3.81 19.71 11.34
CA ASP A 455 -3.61 19.68 12.79
C ASP A 455 -3.86 18.29 13.39
N ARG A 456 -4.24 17.30 12.56
CA ARG A 456 -4.15 15.86 12.88
C ARG A 456 -2.70 15.37 13.02
N LEU A 457 -1.74 16.04 12.36
CA LEU A 457 -0.30 15.80 12.52
C LEU A 457 0.23 16.49 13.79
N PRO A 458 1.32 15.98 14.41
CA PRO A 458 2.06 16.71 15.43
C PRO A 458 2.48 18.10 14.92
N THR A 459 2.35 19.14 15.73
CA THR A 459 2.49 20.56 15.32
C THR A 459 3.69 20.86 14.42
N PRO A 460 4.93 20.36 14.66
CA PRO A 460 6.05 20.62 13.76
C PRO A 460 5.87 20.07 12.34
N GLN A 461 5.13 18.97 12.17
CA GLN A 461 4.83 18.36 10.87
C GLN A 461 3.58 18.99 10.22
N ALA A 462 2.61 19.44 11.02
CA ALA A 462 1.48 20.24 10.56
C ALA A 462 1.97 21.57 9.96
N GLU A 463 2.80 22.33 10.68
CA GLU A 463 3.39 23.60 10.19
C GLU A 463 4.30 23.39 8.98
N ARG A 464 5.07 22.29 8.92
CA ARG A 464 5.87 21.93 7.74
C ARG A 464 4.99 21.69 6.51
N THR A 465 3.90 20.93 6.67
CA THR A 465 2.95 20.68 5.57
C THR A 465 2.22 21.95 5.16
N LEU A 466 1.84 22.81 6.12
CA LEU A 466 1.20 24.10 5.84
C LEU A 466 2.16 25.06 5.13
N ALA A 467 3.45 25.08 5.47
CA ALA A 467 4.45 25.85 4.75
C ALA A 467 4.56 25.42 3.29
N LEU A 468 4.56 24.11 3.02
CA LEU A 468 4.54 23.55 1.67
C LEU A 468 3.25 23.95 0.90
N VAL A 469 2.09 23.90 1.55
CA VAL A 469 0.83 24.39 0.95
C VAL A 469 0.89 25.90 0.70
N ARG A 470 1.55 26.67 1.58
CA ARG A 470 1.77 28.12 1.42
C ARG A 470 2.68 28.46 0.22
N GLU A 471 3.68 27.63 -0.10
CA GLU A 471 4.51 27.78 -1.32
C GLU A 471 3.67 27.70 -2.61
N HIS A 472 2.52 27.00 -2.58
CA HIS A 472 1.63 26.81 -3.73
C HIS A 472 0.23 27.43 -3.55
N PHE A 473 0.03 28.28 -2.53
CA PHE A 473 -1.30 28.72 -2.12
C PHE A 473 -2.04 29.49 -3.21
N ASP A 474 -1.33 30.27 -4.02
CA ASP A 474 -1.91 31.04 -5.12
C ASP A 474 -2.44 30.14 -6.28
N GLU A 475 -2.10 28.85 -6.30
CA GLU A 475 -2.71 27.84 -7.18
C GLU A 475 -3.83 27.03 -6.51
N THR A 476 -3.95 27.08 -5.18
CA THR A 476 -4.96 26.34 -4.42
C THR A 476 -6.37 26.79 -4.81
N ARG A 477 -7.27 25.83 -5.02
CA ARG A 477 -8.68 26.06 -5.34
C ARG A 477 -9.61 25.49 -4.29
N PHE A 478 -10.75 26.16 -4.11
CA PHE A 478 -11.87 25.68 -3.31
C PHE A 478 -13.12 25.51 -4.17
N ALA A 479 -13.77 24.36 -4.08
CA ALA A 479 -15.03 24.07 -4.75
C ALA A 479 -16.09 23.60 -3.73
N TRP A 480 -17.36 23.93 -3.98
CA TRP A 480 -18.50 23.63 -3.12
C TRP A 480 -19.63 23.00 -3.92
N ARG A 481 -20.42 22.12 -3.30
CA ARG A 481 -21.67 21.61 -3.89
C ARG A 481 -22.71 21.38 -2.78
N GLY A 482 -23.95 21.81 -3.01
CA GLY A 482 -25.04 21.72 -2.03
C GLY A 482 -25.43 23.06 -1.40
N GLY A 483 -26.37 23.00 -0.46
CA GLY A 483 -26.76 24.14 0.36
C GLY A 483 -25.68 24.56 1.36
N HIS A 484 -25.95 25.60 2.15
CA HIS A 484 -24.99 26.15 3.13
C HIS A 484 -25.69 26.82 4.33
N ASP A 485 -26.96 26.50 4.59
CA ASP A 485 -27.63 26.82 5.85
C ASP A 485 -27.19 25.86 6.97
N ASP A 486 -27.78 25.99 8.16
CA ASP A 486 -27.38 25.23 9.35
C ASP A 486 -27.91 23.78 9.36
N GLU A 487 -28.62 23.31 8.34
CA GLU A 487 -29.16 21.94 8.28
C GLU A 487 -28.82 21.18 6.99
N CYS A 488 -28.47 21.90 5.91
CA CYS A 488 -28.09 21.31 4.63
C CYS A 488 -26.87 20.39 4.75
N ALA A 489 -26.95 19.26 4.05
CA ALA A 489 -25.81 18.45 3.69
C ALA A 489 -25.05 19.10 2.51
N PHE A 490 -23.72 18.93 2.46
CA PHE A 490 -22.87 19.54 1.44
C PHE A 490 -21.62 18.70 1.10
N TYR A 491 -20.94 19.08 0.02
CA TYR A 491 -19.60 18.61 -0.37
C TYR A 491 -18.68 19.82 -0.55
N TYR A 492 -17.41 19.65 -0.22
CA TYR A 492 -16.37 20.59 -0.67
C TYR A 492 -15.06 19.89 -1.02
N ARG A 493 -14.26 20.58 -1.84
CA ARG A 493 -12.92 20.16 -2.21
C ARG A 493 -11.94 21.31 -2.11
N ILE A 494 -10.79 21.06 -1.48
CA ILE A 494 -9.62 21.94 -1.53
C ILE A 494 -8.58 21.23 -2.37
N HIS A 495 -8.14 21.82 -3.47
CA HIS A 495 -7.16 21.20 -4.37
C HIS A 495 -6.00 22.15 -4.63
N SER A 496 -4.80 21.74 -4.21
CA SER A 496 -3.52 22.39 -4.51
C SER A 496 -2.55 21.36 -5.13
N PRO A 497 -1.41 21.80 -5.71
CA PRO A 497 -0.40 20.89 -6.24
C PRO A 497 0.18 19.88 -5.23
N VAL A 498 0.06 20.15 -3.93
CA VAL A 498 0.75 19.38 -2.86
C VAL A 498 -0.19 18.77 -1.81
N PHE A 499 -1.46 19.19 -1.81
CA PHE A 499 -2.47 18.84 -0.81
C PHE A 499 -3.86 18.86 -1.45
N LEU A 500 -4.60 17.77 -1.29
CA LEU A 500 -5.98 17.61 -1.77
C LEU A 500 -6.85 17.12 -0.61
N VAL A 501 -7.98 17.79 -0.40
CA VAL A 501 -9.03 17.41 0.55
C VAL A 501 -10.35 17.27 -0.19
N GLU A 502 -11.09 16.23 0.11
CA GLU A 502 -12.53 16.15 -0.20
C GLU A 502 -13.30 15.90 1.09
N TYR A 503 -14.46 16.55 1.25
CA TYR A 503 -15.45 16.31 2.29
C TYR A 503 -16.79 16.06 1.59
N ASP A 504 -17.53 15.03 2.02
CA ASP A 504 -18.88 14.78 1.52
C ASP A 504 -19.82 14.35 2.66
N ASN A 505 -21.08 14.75 2.54
CA ASN A 505 -22.17 14.16 3.30
C ASN A 505 -22.80 13.04 2.48
N HIS A 506 -22.88 11.85 3.06
CA HIS A 506 -23.38 10.66 2.37
C HIS A 506 -24.85 10.37 2.71
N PRO A 507 -25.60 9.70 1.81
CA PRO A 507 -26.85 9.06 2.18
C PRO A 507 -26.59 7.90 3.15
N GLY A 508 -27.63 7.36 3.77
CA GLY A 508 -27.50 6.21 4.65
C GLY A 508 -27.03 4.97 3.88
N VAL A 509 -25.97 4.34 4.38
CA VAL A 509 -25.51 3.03 3.88
C VAL A 509 -25.95 1.96 4.86
N PHE A 510 -25.78 2.24 6.15
CA PHE A 510 -26.23 1.42 7.26
C PHE A 510 -27.54 1.96 7.86
N LEU A 511 -27.69 3.28 7.99
CA LEU A 511 -28.95 3.90 8.38
C LEU A 511 -29.90 4.05 7.16
N ALA A 512 -31.19 4.15 7.41
CA ALA A 512 -32.22 4.09 6.37
C ALA A 512 -32.55 5.45 5.70
N ASN A 513 -31.71 6.50 5.87
CA ASN A 513 -31.97 7.80 5.24
C ASN A 513 -31.62 7.76 3.74
N PRO A 514 -32.57 8.00 2.83
CA PRO A 514 -32.32 7.92 1.39
C PRO A 514 -31.48 9.10 0.87
N GLU A 515 -31.53 10.24 1.56
CA GLU A 515 -30.85 11.46 1.17
C GLU A 515 -29.59 11.72 2.04
N PRO A 516 -28.57 12.38 1.49
CA PRO A 516 -27.43 12.89 2.23
C PRO A 516 -27.80 13.73 3.46
N ALA A 517 -27.11 13.49 4.57
CA ALA A 517 -27.37 14.16 5.84
C ALA A 517 -26.07 14.47 6.60
N ARG A 518 -26.09 15.55 7.41
CA ARG A 518 -24.94 16.02 8.21
C ARG A 518 -24.41 15.00 9.23
N PHE A 519 -25.20 13.97 9.55
CA PHE A 519 -24.79 12.90 10.46
C PHE A 519 -24.01 11.76 9.78
N HIS A 520 -23.89 11.74 8.45
CA HIS A 520 -23.00 10.82 7.75
C HIS A 520 -21.94 11.65 7.01
N VAL A 521 -20.72 11.67 7.53
CA VAL A 521 -19.60 12.46 6.99
C VAL A 521 -18.50 11.52 6.53
N HIS A 522 -18.00 11.75 5.32
CA HIS A 522 -16.76 11.16 4.80
C HIS A 522 -15.77 12.28 4.49
N THR A 523 -14.50 12.08 4.84
CA THR A 523 -13.41 13.01 4.52
C THR A 523 -12.21 12.26 3.97
N ILE A 524 -11.53 12.87 3.00
CA ILE A 524 -10.33 12.34 2.36
C ILE A 524 -9.23 13.41 2.38
N VAL A 525 -7.99 13.00 2.67
CA VAL A 525 -6.78 13.79 2.45
C VAL A 525 -5.81 12.99 1.57
N ARG A 526 -5.24 13.64 0.55
CA ARG A 526 -4.22 13.08 -0.35
C ARG A 526 -3.04 14.04 -0.50
N ALA A 527 -1.90 13.48 -0.86
CA ALA A 527 -0.71 14.20 -1.33
C ALA A 527 -0.53 13.95 -2.85
N PRO A 528 -1.00 14.87 -3.72
CA PRO A 528 -0.91 14.76 -5.18
C PRO A 528 0.54 14.66 -5.72
N ASN A 529 0.66 14.55 -7.03
CA ASN A 529 1.94 14.50 -7.77
C ASN A 529 2.92 13.42 -7.26
N GLY A 530 2.37 12.33 -6.73
CA GLY A 530 3.12 11.11 -6.42
C GLY A 530 3.69 11.02 -5.01
N ASN A 531 3.19 11.79 -4.03
CA ASN A 531 3.68 11.72 -2.64
C ASN A 531 2.71 11.11 -1.61
N ASP A 532 1.54 10.61 -2.01
CA ASP A 532 0.81 9.63 -1.19
C ASP A 532 1.76 8.48 -0.80
N TYR A 533 1.60 7.96 0.42
CA TYR A 533 2.49 6.97 1.02
C TYR A 533 3.97 7.43 1.10
N GLY A 534 4.20 8.75 1.11
CA GLY A 534 5.53 9.37 1.11
C GLY A 534 6.38 9.05 -0.12
N ARG A 535 5.76 8.66 -1.25
CA ARG A 535 6.47 8.00 -2.37
C ARG A 535 7.53 8.85 -3.06
N ASP A 536 7.35 10.16 -3.21
CA ASP A 536 8.41 11.01 -3.75
C ASP A 536 9.51 11.29 -2.71
N LEU A 537 9.17 11.53 -1.43
CA LEU A 537 10.19 11.66 -0.37
C LEU A 537 11.02 10.38 -0.22
N LEU A 538 10.41 9.21 -0.29
CA LEU A 538 11.10 7.92 -0.37
C LEU A 538 12.02 7.88 -1.60
N ALA A 539 11.51 8.22 -2.80
CA ALA A 539 12.33 8.26 -4.01
C ALA A 539 13.48 9.30 -3.94
N GLN A 540 13.31 10.41 -3.21
CA GLN A 540 14.38 11.35 -2.91
C GLN A 540 15.40 10.77 -1.93
N HIS A 541 14.96 10.06 -0.89
CA HIS A 541 15.83 9.38 0.07
C HIS A 541 16.70 8.31 -0.63
N TYR A 542 16.08 7.46 -1.46
CA TYR A 542 16.75 6.50 -2.35
C TYR A 542 17.63 7.13 -3.44
N ARG A 543 17.54 8.44 -3.70
CA ARG A 543 18.46 9.18 -4.58
C ARG A 543 19.62 9.82 -3.80
N LEU A 544 19.30 10.57 -2.74
CA LEU A 544 20.24 11.41 -1.99
C LEU A 544 21.24 10.63 -1.16
N HIS A 545 20.80 9.55 -0.52
CA HIS A 545 21.65 8.78 0.39
C HIS A 545 22.29 7.55 -0.28
N HIS A 546 21.91 7.29 -1.53
CA HIS A 546 21.99 5.98 -2.16
C HIS A 546 22.36 6.01 -3.66
N GLY A 547 22.33 7.16 -4.35
CA GLY A 547 22.42 7.25 -5.82
C GLY A 547 23.70 7.83 -6.45
N GLY A 548 24.84 7.85 -5.77
CA GLY A 548 25.99 8.68 -6.21
C GLY A 548 27.25 7.95 -6.68
N HIS A 549 27.47 7.86 -8.00
CA HIS A 549 28.80 8.04 -8.65
C HIS A 549 28.64 8.35 -10.15
N GLY A 550 29.27 9.44 -10.63
CA GLY A 550 29.35 9.73 -12.07
C GLY A 550 29.59 11.19 -12.47
N ALA A 551 30.82 11.70 -12.33
CA ALA A 551 31.49 12.62 -13.28
C ALA A 551 32.81 13.15 -12.69
N GLY A 552 33.94 12.71 -13.26
CA GLY A 552 35.30 13.21 -12.99
C GLY A 552 36.23 12.70 -14.08
#